data_AF-A0A9P5THL6-F1
#
_entry.id   AF-A0A9P5THL6-F1
#
_cell.length_a   1.000
_cell.length_b   1.000
_cell.length_c   1.000
_cell.angle_alpha   90.00
_cell.angle_beta   90.00
_cell.angle_gamma   90.00
#
_symmetry.space_group_name_H-M   'P 1'
#
loop_
_entity.id
_entity.type
_entity.pdbx_description
1 polymer ?
#
loop_
_entity_poly.entity_id
_entity_poly.type
_entity_poly.pdbx_seq_one_letter_code
_entity_poly.pdbx_strand_id
1 'polypeptide(L)'
;MDNLRVPIAQGNGPQPLLKLEMAFLNKSPILCLPFEILVEISVCYTEGIYNATHHDRFGTPNPTPGPFLLTAICQTWRCVALATPRVWRNINIHITSTDKVQLLSEQTKQCILLSGKLLLNIIFSIRRDILPINPISIPPLLDVTRDVAPFAGSYYEDLMDAVEATPHLCLIPCLRYIHRPVFFFLT
;
A
#
# COMPACT_ATOMS: atom_id res chain seq x y z
N MET A 1 40.97 -16.72 73.27
CA MET A 1 40.21 -17.70 72.46
C MET A 1 39.00 -16.95 71.94
N ASP A 2 39.23 -16.14 70.91
CA ASP A 2 38.29 -15.16 70.39
C ASP A 2 37.63 -15.70 69.13
N ASN A 3 36.33 -15.98 69.24
CA ASN A 3 35.51 -16.44 68.13
C ASN A 3 35.01 -15.24 67.32
N LEU A 4 35.78 -14.86 66.30
CA LEU A 4 35.38 -13.95 65.23
C LEU A 4 34.26 -14.56 64.38
N ARG A 5 33.00 -14.25 64.73
CA ARG A 5 31.85 -14.49 63.84
C ARG A 5 31.81 -13.41 62.76
N VAL A 6 32.20 -13.80 61.55
CA VAL A 6 31.99 -13.00 60.33
C VAL A 6 30.53 -13.15 59.89
N PRO A 7 29.78 -12.04 59.66
CA PRO A 7 28.43 -12.12 59.13
C PRO A 7 28.46 -12.49 57.65
N ILE A 8 27.89 -13.64 57.31
CA ILE A 8 27.68 -14.04 55.91
C ILE A 8 26.49 -13.23 55.39
N ALA A 9 26.78 -12.20 54.58
CA ALA A 9 25.75 -11.45 53.88
C ALA A 9 25.05 -12.36 52.86
N GLN A 10 23.77 -12.65 53.10
CA GLN A 10 22.89 -13.31 52.14
C GLN A 10 22.59 -12.37 50.96
N GLY A 11 23.51 -12.32 50.00
CA GLY A 11 23.36 -11.58 48.74
C GLY A 11 22.90 -12.48 47.60
N ASN A 12 21.66 -13.00 47.66
CA ASN A 12 21.02 -13.71 46.54
C ASN A 12 19.71 -13.01 46.16
N GLY A 13 19.82 -11.76 45.71
CA GLY A 13 18.76 -11.11 44.94
C GLY A 13 18.94 -11.44 43.45
N PRO A 14 17.91 -11.86 42.72
CA PRO A 14 18.01 -12.15 41.29
C PRO A 14 18.56 -10.94 40.53
N GLN A 15 19.65 -11.16 39.78
CA GLN A 15 20.38 -10.12 39.05
C GLN A 15 19.42 -9.29 38.16
N PRO A 16 19.36 -7.96 38.33
CA PRO A 16 18.43 -7.08 37.60
C PRO A 16 18.66 -7.05 36.08
N LEU A 17 19.84 -7.50 35.61
CA LEU A 17 20.19 -7.57 34.18
C LEU A 17 19.29 -8.52 33.38
N LEU A 18 18.95 -9.68 33.95
CA LEU A 18 18.11 -10.67 33.25
C LEU A 18 16.64 -10.24 33.16
N LYS A 19 16.15 -9.42 34.10
CA LYS A 19 14.80 -8.84 34.02
C LYS A 19 14.67 -7.79 32.93
N LEU A 20 15.76 -7.05 32.63
CA LEU A 20 15.76 -6.04 31.59
C LEU A 20 15.73 -6.71 30.20
N GLU A 21 16.53 -7.76 29.97
CA GLU A 21 16.54 -8.49 28.69
C GLU A 21 15.20 -9.17 28.37
N MET A 22 14.54 -9.78 29.36
CA MET A 22 13.22 -10.40 29.14
C MET A 22 12.12 -9.37 28.86
N ALA A 23 12.23 -8.15 29.39
CA ALA A 23 11.29 -7.06 29.08
C ALA A 23 11.44 -6.55 27.64
N PHE A 24 12.63 -6.66 27.05
CA PHE A 24 12.84 -6.39 25.62
C PHE A 24 12.29 -7.50 24.72
N LEU A 25 12.33 -8.77 25.16
CA LEU A 25 11.74 -9.89 24.41
C LEU A 25 10.21 -9.83 24.30
N ASN A 26 9.53 -9.12 25.20
CA ASN A 26 8.08 -8.96 25.15
C ASN A 26 7.61 -7.88 24.16
N LYS A 27 8.53 -7.12 23.57
CA LYS A 27 8.19 -6.16 22.51
C LYS A 27 8.23 -6.87 21.15
N SER A 28 7.22 -6.60 20.32
CA SER A 28 7.22 -7.09 18.94
C SER A 28 8.52 -6.66 18.26
N PRO A 29 9.31 -7.58 17.66
CA PRO A 29 10.62 -7.28 17.11
C PRO A 29 10.57 -6.21 16.02
N ILE A 30 9.42 -6.07 15.34
CA ILE A 30 9.19 -5.06 14.32
C ILE A 30 9.19 -3.63 14.87
N LEU A 31 8.86 -3.46 16.15
CA LEU A 31 8.84 -2.16 16.83
C LEU A 31 10.22 -1.74 17.33
N CYS A 32 11.21 -2.65 17.30
CA CYS A 32 12.59 -2.35 17.64
C CYS A 32 13.42 -1.91 16.42
N LEU A 33 12.83 -1.96 15.22
CA LEU A 33 13.49 -1.50 14.01
C LEU A 33 13.56 0.04 14.00
N PRO A 34 14.70 0.62 13.54
CA PRO A 34 14.77 2.04 13.24
C PRO A 34 13.69 2.46 12.24
N PHE A 35 13.28 3.73 12.32
CA PHE A 35 12.21 4.28 11.49
C PHE A 35 12.52 4.13 9.99
N GLU A 36 13.78 4.34 9.60
CA GLU A 36 14.28 4.24 8.23
C GLU A 36 14.08 2.84 7.65
N ILE A 37 14.28 1.80 8.47
CA ILE A 37 14.09 0.41 8.05
C ILE A 37 12.60 0.11 7.84
N LEU A 38 11.74 0.62 8.72
CA LEU A 38 10.28 0.48 8.55
C LEU A 38 9.77 1.19 7.29
N VAL A 39 10.32 2.36 6.97
CA VAL A 39 10.04 3.08 5.73
C VAL A 39 10.40 2.21 4.51
N GLU A 40 11.61 1.67 4.46
CA GLU A 40 12.05 0.88 3.31
C GLU A 40 11.28 -0.44 3.18
N ILE A 41 10.91 -1.10 4.29
CA ILE A 41 10.02 -2.27 4.24
C ILE A 41 8.65 -1.87 3.69
N SER A 42 8.09 -0.75 4.13
CA SER A 42 6.79 -0.23 3.66
C SER A 42 6.79 0.08 2.16
N VAL A 43 7.88 0.67 1.66
CA VAL A 43 8.05 0.96 0.23
C VAL A 43 8.22 -0.34 -0.56
N CYS A 44 9.08 -1.26 -0.13
CA CYS A 44 9.25 -2.56 -0.78
C CYS A 44 7.94 -3.35 -0.89
N TYR A 45 7.12 -3.28 0.15
CA TYR A 45 5.81 -3.91 0.19
C TYR A 45 4.85 -3.36 -0.87
N THR A 46 4.79 -2.03 -1.00
CA THR A 46 3.85 -1.34 -1.91
C THR A 46 4.34 -1.23 -3.35
N GLU A 47 5.64 -1.30 -3.60
CA GLU A 47 6.21 -1.32 -4.95
C GLU A 47 6.01 -2.66 -5.67
N GLY A 48 5.48 -3.67 -4.98
CA GLY A 48 5.07 -4.92 -5.62
C GLY A 48 6.22 -5.73 -6.19
N ILE A 49 7.44 -5.57 -5.65
CA ILE A 49 8.56 -6.50 -5.89
C ILE A 49 8.12 -7.95 -5.63
N TYR A 50 7.14 -8.13 -4.72
CA TYR A 50 6.53 -9.43 -4.39
C TYR A 50 5.28 -9.81 -5.21
N ASN A 51 4.72 -8.91 -6.03
CA ASN A 51 3.40 -9.08 -6.63
C ASN A 51 3.43 -9.56 -8.09
N ALA A 52 4.60 -9.61 -8.73
CA ALA A 52 4.73 -10.00 -10.14
C ALA A 52 4.55 -11.50 -10.41
N THR A 53 4.57 -12.36 -9.38
CA THR A 53 4.67 -13.83 -9.57
C THR A 53 3.56 -14.66 -8.91
N HIS A 54 2.67 -14.05 -8.13
CA HIS A 54 1.57 -14.78 -7.48
C HIS A 54 0.25 -14.54 -8.21
N HIS A 55 0.16 -15.09 -9.42
CA HIS A 55 -1.15 -15.57 -9.86
C HIS A 55 -1.58 -16.64 -8.86
N ASP A 56 -2.77 -16.49 -8.28
CA ASP A 56 -3.44 -17.61 -7.62
C ASP A 56 -3.46 -18.81 -8.61
N ARG A 57 -3.55 -20.04 -8.13
CA ARG A 57 -3.72 -21.26 -8.96
C ARG A 57 -4.89 -21.13 -9.95
N PHE A 58 -5.79 -20.18 -9.72
CA PHE A 58 -6.93 -19.83 -10.57
C PHE A 58 -6.68 -18.68 -11.55
N GLY A 59 -5.46 -18.16 -11.65
CA GLY A 59 -5.11 -17.03 -12.53
C GLY A 59 -5.70 -15.69 -12.10
N THR A 60 -6.41 -15.64 -10.97
CA THR A 60 -6.94 -14.41 -10.41
C THR A 60 -5.80 -13.58 -9.82
N PRO A 61 -5.64 -12.31 -10.23
CA PRO A 61 -4.69 -11.42 -9.59
C PRO A 61 -5.16 -11.25 -8.14
N ASN A 62 -4.35 -11.73 -7.20
CA ASN A 62 -4.61 -11.48 -5.79
C ASN A 62 -4.52 -9.95 -5.61
N PRO A 63 -5.55 -9.29 -5.02
CA PRO A 63 -5.52 -7.85 -4.85
C PRO A 63 -4.25 -7.49 -4.09
N THR A 64 -3.33 -6.80 -4.77
CA THR A 64 -2.06 -6.44 -4.17
C THR A 64 -2.35 -5.62 -2.94
N PRO A 65 -1.87 -6.03 -1.76
CA PRO A 65 -2.23 -5.34 -0.54
C PRO A 65 -1.74 -3.89 -0.63
N GLY A 66 -2.70 -2.97 -0.62
CA GLY A 66 -2.45 -1.56 -0.83
C GLY A 66 -1.82 -0.88 0.40
N PRO A 67 -1.39 0.38 0.25
CA PRO A 67 -0.83 1.18 1.34
C PRO A 67 -1.78 1.29 2.55
N PHE A 68 -3.10 1.20 2.33
CA PHE A 68 -4.09 1.17 3.40
C PHE A 68 -3.91 -0.01 4.36
N LEU A 69 -3.42 -1.17 3.91
CA LEU A 69 -3.20 -2.29 4.82
C LEU A 69 -2.09 -1.96 5.84
N LEU A 70 -1.02 -1.28 5.41
CA LEU A 70 0.03 -0.81 6.31
C LEU A 70 -0.53 0.12 7.40
N THR A 71 -1.49 0.97 7.05
CA THR A 71 -2.16 1.86 8.03
C THR A 71 -3.06 1.12 9.03
N ALA A 72 -3.41 -0.14 8.75
CA ALA A 72 -4.26 -0.97 9.60
C ALA A 72 -3.47 -1.90 10.54
N ILE A 73 -2.16 -2.09 10.36
CA ILE A 73 -1.34 -3.03 11.15
C ILE A 73 -1.23 -2.59 12.62
N CYS A 74 -0.53 -1.48 12.86
CA CYS A 74 -0.38 -0.89 14.20
C CYS A 74 -0.10 0.61 14.09
N GLN A 75 -0.05 1.31 15.23
CA GLN A 75 0.18 2.76 15.24
C GLN A 75 1.50 3.16 14.58
N THR A 76 2.59 2.41 14.82
CA THR A 76 3.90 2.71 14.22
C THR A 76 3.87 2.59 12.70
N TRP A 77 3.32 1.49 12.17
CA TRP A 77 3.19 1.29 10.72
C TRP A 77 2.29 2.34 10.07
N ARG A 78 1.21 2.76 10.76
CA ARG A 78 0.37 3.87 10.32
C ARG A 78 1.14 5.18 10.23
N CYS A 79 1.91 5.53 11.26
CA CYS A 79 2.74 6.74 11.24
C CYS A 79 3.75 6.70 10.10
N VAL A 80 4.45 5.57 9.92
CA VAL A 80 5.43 5.36 8.84
C VAL A 80 4.76 5.52 7.47
N ALA A 81 3.65 4.84 7.22
CA ALA A 81 2.94 4.88 5.95
C ALA A 81 2.44 6.30 5.64
N LEU A 82 1.77 6.97 6.58
CA LEU A 82 1.25 8.32 6.37
C LEU A 82 2.35 9.38 6.19
N ALA A 83 3.51 9.21 6.83
CA ALA A 83 4.65 10.12 6.72
C ALA A 83 5.51 9.89 5.46
N THR A 84 5.26 8.81 4.70
CA THR A 84 6.11 8.40 3.58
C THR A 84 5.33 8.47 2.26
N PRO A 85 5.41 9.58 1.50
CA PRO A 85 4.70 9.73 0.23
C PRO A 85 5.00 8.62 -0.80
N ARG A 86 6.22 8.05 -0.79
CA ARG A 86 6.62 6.94 -1.69
C ARG A 86 5.73 5.71 -1.58
N VAL A 87 5.17 5.45 -0.39
CA VAL A 87 4.27 4.31 -0.12
C VAL A 87 2.95 4.44 -0.89
N TRP A 88 2.53 5.68 -1.20
CA TRP A 88 1.27 5.99 -1.88
C TRP A 88 1.42 6.17 -3.40
N ARG A 89 2.63 5.98 -3.92
CA ARG A 89 2.95 6.21 -5.34
C ARG A 89 2.27 5.23 -6.29
N ASN A 90 2.15 3.97 -5.88
CA ASN A 90 1.56 2.90 -6.70
C ASN A 90 0.14 2.63 -6.22
N ILE A 91 -0.85 2.95 -7.06
CA ILE A 91 -2.26 2.79 -6.74
C ILE A 91 -2.80 1.70 -7.66
N ASN A 92 -3.19 0.56 -7.08
CA ASN A 92 -3.81 -0.53 -7.83
C ASN A 92 -5.29 -0.61 -7.47
N ILE A 93 -6.15 -0.39 -8.46
CA ILE A 93 -7.60 -0.27 -8.26
C ILE A 93 -8.27 -1.48 -8.90
N HIS A 94 -8.67 -2.42 -8.05
CA HIS A 94 -9.38 -3.64 -8.44
C HIS A 94 -10.89 -3.44 -8.28
N ILE A 95 -11.58 -3.20 -9.39
CA ILE A 95 -13.04 -3.07 -9.43
C ILE A 95 -13.62 -4.49 -9.47
N THR A 96 -14.09 -4.94 -8.31
CA THR A 96 -14.71 -6.27 -8.13
C THR A 96 -16.22 -6.24 -8.01
N SER A 97 -16.81 -5.04 -7.85
CA SER A 97 -18.24 -4.81 -7.88
C SER A 97 -18.52 -3.30 -8.01
N THR A 98 -19.66 -2.93 -8.58
CA THR A 98 -20.04 -1.52 -8.87
C THR A 98 -20.38 -0.72 -7.61
N ASP A 99 -20.95 -1.37 -6.59
CA ASP A 99 -21.24 -0.79 -5.27
C ASP A 99 -19.98 -0.25 -4.56
N LYS A 100 -18.80 -0.78 -4.89
CA LYS A 100 -17.53 -0.36 -4.30
C LYS A 100 -16.86 0.81 -5.01
N VAL A 101 -17.36 1.24 -6.17
CA VAL A 101 -16.68 2.26 -6.98
C VAL A 101 -16.53 3.59 -6.22
N GLN A 102 -17.54 4.01 -5.47
CA GLN A 102 -17.47 5.23 -4.65
C GLN A 102 -16.41 5.12 -3.55
N LEU A 103 -16.31 3.97 -2.88
CA LEU A 103 -15.29 3.76 -1.87
C LEU A 103 -13.89 3.79 -2.50
N LEU A 104 -13.72 3.14 -3.65
CA LEU A 104 -12.46 3.13 -4.39
C LEU A 104 -12.08 4.53 -4.88
N SER A 105 -13.04 5.37 -5.27
CA SER A 105 -12.75 6.76 -5.67
C SER A 105 -12.25 7.59 -4.50
N GLU A 106 -12.85 7.48 -3.32
CA GLU A 106 -12.37 8.18 -2.12
C GLU A 106 -10.99 7.70 -1.67
N GLN A 107 -10.76 6.38 -1.70
CA GLN A 107 -9.44 5.81 -1.43
C GLN A 107 -8.39 6.31 -2.42
N THR A 108 -8.75 6.41 -3.70
CA THR A 108 -7.86 6.92 -4.75
C THR A 108 -7.52 8.39 -4.51
N LYS A 109 -8.51 9.25 -4.20
CA LYS A 109 -8.27 10.66 -3.81
C LYS A 109 -7.29 10.75 -2.63
N GLN A 110 -7.49 9.94 -1.61
CA GLN A 110 -6.63 9.93 -0.43
C GLN A 110 -5.19 9.49 -0.77
N CYS A 111 -5.01 8.45 -1.58
CA CYS A 111 -3.68 8.04 -2.05
C CYS A 111 -2.98 9.16 -2.82
N ILE A 112 -3.71 9.83 -3.72
CA ILE A 112 -3.18 10.94 -4.51
C ILE A 112 -2.70 12.06 -3.58
N LEU A 113 -3.54 12.47 -2.62
CA LEU A 113 -3.19 13.50 -1.65
C LEU A 113 -1.93 13.13 -0.85
N LEU A 114 -1.84 11.89 -0.37
CA LEU A 114 -0.72 11.42 0.46
C LEU A 114 0.57 11.20 -0.34
N SER A 115 0.48 10.97 -1.65
CA SER A 115 1.65 10.87 -2.53
C SER A 115 2.36 12.22 -2.75
N GLY A 116 1.68 13.33 -2.44
CA GLY A 116 2.21 14.67 -2.58
C GLY A 116 2.53 15.01 -4.05
N LYS A 117 3.79 15.33 -4.34
CA LYS A 117 4.27 15.72 -5.68
C LYS A 117 4.93 14.58 -6.46
N LEU A 118 4.85 13.35 -5.95
CA LEU A 118 5.48 12.20 -6.59
C LEU A 118 4.69 11.75 -7.82
N LEU A 119 5.39 11.10 -8.75
CA LEU A 119 4.78 10.53 -9.95
C LEU A 119 3.97 9.30 -9.60
N LEU A 120 2.67 9.37 -9.83
CA LEU A 120 1.77 8.27 -9.59
C LEU A 120 1.86 7.21 -10.68
N ASN A 121 1.79 5.96 -10.25
CA ASN A 121 1.59 4.80 -11.11
C ASN A 121 0.24 4.19 -10.74
N ILE A 122 -0.78 4.49 -11.55
CA ILE A 122 -2.16 4.05 -11.31
C ILE A 122 -2.47 2.91 -12.27
N ILE A 123 -2.89 1.78 -11.73
CA ILE A 123 -3.25 0.59 -12.49
C ILE A 123 -4.71 0.28 -12.18
N PHE A 124 -5.52 0.11 -13.21
CA PHE A 124 -6.91 -0.31 -13.09
C PHE A 124 -7.04 -1.77 -13.49
N SER A 125 -7.88 -2.50 -12.79
CA SER A 125 -8.24 -3.88 -13.10
C SER A 125 -9.71 -4.08 -12.80
N ILE A 126 -10.47 -4.56 -13.78
CA ILE A 126 -11.91 -4.76 -13.66
C ILE A 126 -12.17 -6.26 -13.84
N ARG A 127 -12.97 -6.87 -12.96
CA ARG A 127 -13.37 -8.26 -13.19
C ARG A 127 -14.29 -8.33 -14.41
N ARG A 128 -14.07 -9.35 -15.25
CA ARG A 128 -14.79 -9.53 -16.51
C ARG A 128 -16.31 -9.69 -16.33
N ASP A 129 -16.75 -10.27 -15.22
CA ASP A 129 -18.16 -10.47 -14.92
C ASP A 129 -18.93 -9.18 -14.61
N ILE A 130 -18.24 -8.06 -14.43
CA ILE A 130 -18.84 -6.74 -14.15
C ILE A 130 -18.98 -5.89 -15.41
N LEU A 131 -18.19 -6.19 -16.46
CA LEU A 131 -18.18 -5.42 -17.72
C LEU A 131 -19.54 -5.32 -18.44
N PRO A 132 -20.51 -6.27 -18.33
CA PRO A 132 -21.83 -6.05 -18.94
C PRO A 132 -22.76 -5.14 -18.11
N ILE A 133 -22.34 -4.63 -16.94
CA ILE A 133 -23.22 -3.91 -16.01
C ILE A 133 -22.96 -2.40 -16.07
N ASN A 134 -23.78 -1.70 -16.87
CA ASN A 134 -23.97 -0.25 -16.92
C ASN A 134 -22.69 0.62 -16.96
N PRO A 135 -22.28 1.17 -18.13
CA PRO A 135 -21.14 2.08 -18.25
C PRO A 135 -21.26 3.36 -17.38
N ILE A 136 -22.45 3.64 -16.86
CA ILE A 136 -22.80 4.79 -16.03
C ILE A 136 -22.14 4.75 -14.64
N SER A 137 -21.66 3.59 -14.15
CA SER A 137 -21.18 3.47 -12.75
C SER A 137 -19.68 3.74 -12.54
N ILE A 138 -18.88 3.84 -13.60
CA ILE A 138 -17.42 4.05 -13.54
C ILE A 138 -16.98 5.54 -13.46
N PRO A 139 -17.75 6.55 -13.93
CA PRO A 139 -17.30 7.96 -13.97
C PRO A 139 -16.69 8.52 -12.68
N PRO A 140 -17.23 8.28 -11.47
CA PRO A 140 -16.68 8.89 -10.25
C PRO A 140 -15.21 8.55 -10.00
N LEU A 141 -14.78 7.35 -10.39
CA LEU A 141 -13.40 6.92 -10.23
C LEU A 141 -12.48 7.53 -11.30
N LEU A 142 -13.00 7.72 -12.51
CA LEU A 142 -12.27 8.31 -13.62
C LEU A 142 -12.15 9.82 -13.49
N ASP A 143 -13.17 10.49 -12.95
CA ASP A 143 -13.14 11.93 -12.72
C ASP A 143 -12.03 12.27 -11.71
N VAL A 144 -11.86 11.45 -10.66
CA VAL A 144 -10.76 11.59 -9.70
C VAL A 144 -9.39 11.51 -10.37
N THR A 145 -9.21 10.60 -11.33
CA THR A 145 -7.92 10.48 -12.02
C THR A 145 -7.74 11.53 -13.10
N ARG A 146 -8.82 11.98 -13.75
CA ARG A 146 -8.78 13.06 -14.75
C ARG A 146 -8.36 14.38 -14.13
N ASP A 147 -8.86 14.71 -12.94
CA ASP A 147 -8.49 15.94 -12.22
C ASP A 147 -7.00 16.01 -11.90
N VAL A 148 -6.38 14.85 -11.71
CA VAL A 148 -4.98 14.72 -11.26
C VAL A 148 -4.04 14.47 -12.44
N ALA A 149 -4.57 13.90 -13.52
CA ALA A 149 -3.86 13.56 -14.73
C ALA A 149 -4.70 13.94 -15.96
N PRO A 150 -4.74 15.24 -16.34
CA PRO A 150 -5.58 15.71 -17.45
C PRO A 150 -5.27 15.03 -18.80
N PHE A 151 -4.07 14.44 -18.95
CA PHE A 151 -3.66 13.71 -20.15
C PHE A 151 -4.13 12.25 -20.21
N ALA A 152 -4.70 11.70 -19.13
CA ALA A 152 -5.18 10.32 -19.09
C ALA A 152 -6.43 10.08 -19.96
N GLY A 153 -7.12 11.14 -20.39
CA GLY A 153 -8.37 11.03 -21.14
C GLY A 153 -8.23 10.35 -22.52
N SER A 154 -7.09 10.49 -23.20
CA SER A 154 -6.89 9.90 -24.54
C SER A 154 -6.95 8.37 -24.54
N TYR A 155 -6.44 7.73 -23.49
CA TYR A 155 -6.41 6.28 -23.36
C TYR A 155 -7.79 5.68 -23.06
N TYR A 156 -8.75 6.47 -22.58
CA TYR A 156 -10.07 5.97 -22.21
C TYR A 156 -10.93 5.73 -23.45
N GLU A 157 -10.93 6.67 -24.39
CA GLU A 157 -11.62 6.50 -25.68
C GLU A 157 -11.05 5.26 -26.39
N ASP A 158 -9.72 5.12 -26.46
CA ASP A 158 -9.07 3.94 -27.03
C ASP A 158 -9.42 2.63 -26.29
N LEU A 159 -9.57 2.68 -24.96
CA LEU A 159 -9.96 1.50 -24.16
C LEU A 159 -11.42 1.13 -24.38
N MET A 160 -12.33 2.11 -24.37
CA MET A 160 -13.75 1.88 -24.58
C MET A 160 -14.01 1.41 -26.02
N ASP A 161 -13.32 2.01 -26.99
CA ASP A 161 -13.31 1.56 -28.39
C ASP A 161 -12.78 0.12 -28.51
N ALA A 162 -11.70 -0.23 -27.80
CA ALA A 162 -11.15 -1.59 -27.82
C ALA A 162 -12.06 -2.63 -27.14
N VAL A 163 -12.73 -2.24 -26.05
CA VAL A 163 -13.73 -3.07 -25.34
C VAL A 163 -14.95 -3.30 -26.23
N GLU A 164 -15.40 -2.27 -26.95
CA GLU A 164 -16.52 -2.35 -27.89
C GLU A 164 -16.17 -3.17 -29.15
N ALA A 165 -14.96 -3.00 -29.68
CA ALA A 165 -14.49 -3.70 -30.89
C ALA A 165 -14.16 -5.18 -30.68
N THR A 166 -13.83 -5.60 -29.44
CA THR A 166 -13.31 -6.97 -29.20
C THR A 166 -13.90 -7.64 -27.95
N PRO A 167 -15.22 -7.89 -27.89
CA PRO A 167 -15.86 -8.41 -26.69
C PRO A 167 -15.42 -9.84 -26.29
N HIS A 168 -14.75 -10.58 -27.18
CA HIS A 168 -14.32 -11.98 -26.99
C HIS A 168 -12.81 -12.17 -26.77
N LEU A 169 -11.96 -11.18 -27.03
CA LEU A 169 -10.49 -11.26 -26.87
C LEU A 169 -10.03 -10.36 -25.71
N CYS A 170 -10.54 -10.63 -24.52
CA CYS A 170 -10.21 -9.86 -23.33
C CYS A 170 -8.92 -10.38 -22.67
N LEU A 171 -7.79 -10.28 -23.37
CA LEU A 171 -6.48 -10.31 -22.73
C LEU A 171 -6.37 -9.03 -21.91
N ILE A 172 -6.14 -9.20 -20.61
CA ILE A 172 -6.14 -8.16 -19.57
C ILE A 172 -5.39 -6.91 -20.07
N PRO A 173 -6.05 -5.79 -20.39
CA PRO A 173 -5.32 -4.55 -20.57
C PRO A 173 -4.94 -4.09 -19.15
N CYS A 174 -3.77 -4.53 -18.68
CA CYS A 174 -3.10 -3.85 -17.58
C CYS A 174 -2.70 -2.47 -18.11
N LEU A 175 -3.62 -1.51 -18.05
CA LEU A 175 -3.30 -0.12 -18.35
C LEU A 175 -2.33 0.36 -17.29
N ARG A 176 -1.06 0.46 -17.68
CA ARG A 176 -0.01 1.01 -16.83
C ARG A 176 0.11 2.49 -17.12
N TYR A 177 -0.57 3.31 -16.32
CA TYR A 177 -0.42 4.75 -16.42
C TYR A 177 0.84 5.20 -15.69
N ILE A 178 1.82 5.73 -16.42
CA ILE A 178 3.00 6.37 -15.85
C ILE A 178 2.79 7.88 -15.92
N HIS A 179 2.45 8.49 -14.78
CA HIS A 179 2.40 9.94 -14.69
C HIS A 179 3.81 10.51 -14.97
N ARG A 180 3.99 11.35 -15.99
CA ARG A 180 5.20 12.16 -16.16
C ARG A 180 5.03 13.50 -15.43
N PRO A 181 6.04 14.03 -14.73
CA PRO A 181 5.93 15.33 -14.11
C PRO A 181 5.86 16.36 -15.22
N VAL A 182 4.76 17.11 -15.27
CA VAL A 182 4.77 18.41 -15.94
C VAL A 182 5.50 19.35 -14.99
N PHE A 183 6.78 19.60 -15.27
CA PHE A 183 7.51 20.66 -14.59
C PHE A 183 6.90 21.99 -15.02
N PHE A 184 6.01 22.55 -14.20
CA PHE A 184 5.72 23.97 -14.26
C PHE A 184 6.95 24.72 -13.74
N PHE A 185 7.79 25.19 -14.66
CA PHE A 185 8.72 26.26 -14.35
C PHE A 185 7.89 27.53 -14.12
N LEU A 186 7.63 27.85 -12.86
CA LEU A 186 7.25 29.21 -12.49
C LEU A 186 8.49 30.08 -12.74
N THR A 187 8.42 30.89 -13.79
CA THR A 187 9.33 32.02 -14.05
C THR A 187 8.69 33.29 -13.56
#